data_AF-A0A1F7QUJ6-F1
#
_entry.id   AF-A0A1F7QUJ6-F1
#
_cell.length_a   1.000
_cell.length_b   1.000
_cell.length_c   1.000
_cell.angle_alpha   90.00
_cell.angle_beta   90.00
_cell.angle_gamma   90.00
#
_symmetry.space_group_name_H-M   'P 1'
#
loop_
_entity.id
_entity.type
_entity.pdbx_description
1 polymer ?
#
loop_
_entity_poly.entity_id
_entity_poly.type
_entity_poly.pdbx_seq_one_letter_code
_entity_poly.pdbx_strand_id
1 'polypeptide(L)'
;MNIQPVNNQPVSDDNDLAKVLSGADGDAPAAPVPETPTEEVAVPEIAPVEDPAATPGVKPGHEELEGIKKEALEELKPLVDKLELPPEEKFDILLLIIRSTDDEELVNKAHTTATEIVDETRKAQALLDIIKEVDYFANK
;
A
#
# COMPACT_ATOMS: atom_id res chain seq x y z
N MET A 1 -3.57 -40.67 34.68
CA MET A 1 -5.02 -40.36 34.81
C MET A 1 -5.31 -40.28 36.29
N ASN A 2 -5.66 -39.16 36.92
CA ASN A 2 -6.61 -38.10 36.54
C ASN A 2 -6.17 -36.77 37.15
N ILE A 3 -6.11 -35.71 36.34
CA ILE A 3 -6.07 -34.32 36.79
C ILE A 3 -7.46 -33.70 36.59
N GLN A 4 -8.05 -33.18 37.68
CA GLN A 4 -8.76 -31.90 37.81
C GLN A 4 -9.84 -31.95 38.91
N PRO A 5 -9.84 -30.96 39.81
CA PRO A 5 -11.01 -30.19 40.14
C PRO A 5 -10.76 -28.73 39.75
N VAL A 6 -11.48 -28.23 38.74
CA VAL A 6 -11.42 -26.81 38.38
C VAL A 6 -12.36 -26.04 39.31
N ASN A 7 -11.75 -25.16 40.08
CA ASN A 7 -12.34 -24.26 41.06
C ASN A 7 -12.82 -22.96 40.40
N ASN A 8 -13.99 -22.51 40.84
CA ASN A 8 -14.69 -21.24 40.62
C ASN A 8 -13.87 -19.98 40.23
N GLN A 9 -14.29 -19.35 39.10
CA GLN A 9 -14.58 -17.92 38.84
C GLN A 9 -13.51 -16.82 39.12
N PRO A 10 -13.59 -15.60 38.51
CA PRO A 10 -14.74 -15.01 37.81
C PRO A 10 -14.48 -14.50 36.37
N VAL A 11 -15.58 -14.49 35.64
CA VAL A 11 -15.86 -13.66 34.47
C VAL A 11 -15.67 -12.18 34.81
N SER A 12 -15.01 -11.43 33.94
CA SER A 12 -15.12 -9.98 33.91
C SER A 12 -14.99 -9.44 32.49
N ASP A 13 -16.15 -9.09 31.95
CA ASP A 13 -16.41 -7.80 31.29
C ASP A 13 -15.66 -7.53 29.98
N ASP A 14 -15.88 -8.38 28.99
CA ASP A 14 -15.83 -7.96 27.60
C ASP A 14 -17.27 -7.61 27.17
N ASN A 15 -17.44 -6.42 26.60
CA ASN A 15 -18.55 -6.00 25.71
C ASN A 15 -19.55 -4.92 26.17
N ASP A 16 -19.27 -4.17 27.24
CA ASP A 16 -19.92 -2.87 27.45
C ASP A 16 -19.26 -1.81 26.57
N LEU A 17 -19.74 -1.60 25.33
CA LEU A 17 -19.61 -0.29 24.66
C LEU A 17 -20.43 -0.11 23.38
N ALA A 18 -21.08 -1.13 22.82
CA ALA A 18 -21.65 -0.98 21.47
C ALA A 18 -23.15 -1.31 21.31
N LYS A 19 -24.00 -1.12 22.34
CA LYS A 19 -25.46 -1.07 22.07
C LYS A 19 -26.38 -0.53 23.17
N VAL A 20 -26.00 0.54 23.86
CA VAL A 20 -26.99 1.44 24.47
C VAL A 20 -27.65 2.29 23.37
N LEU A 21 -28.41 1.61 22.52
CA LEU A 21 -29.33 2.21 21.55
C LEU A 21 -30.66 1.47 21.67
N SER A 22 -31.44 1.95 22.63
CA SER A 22 -32.88 2.18 22.47
C SER A 22 -33.81 0.99 22.23
N GLY A 23 -34.74 0.82 23.19
CA GLY A 23 -36.04 0.17 22.98
C GLY A 23 -36.07 -1.26 23.50
N ALA A 24 -36.55 -1.52 24.72
CA ALA A 24 -37.97 -1.53 25.12
C ALA A 24 -38.75 -2.68 24.45
N ASP A 25 -39.09 -3.67 25.29
CA ASP A 25 -40.15 -4.69 25.14
C ASP A 25 -39.93 -5.73 24.03
N GLY A 26 -40.06 -7.04 24.22
CA GLY A 26 -40.71 -7.86 25.23
C GLY A 26 -41.12 -9.17 24.53
N ASP A 27 -41.21 -10.24 25.32
CA ASP A 27 -41.91 -11.50 25.02
C ASP A 27 -41.23 -12.60 24.18
N ALA A 28 -41.46 -13.84 24.63
CA ALA A 28 -40.82 -15.09 24.22
C ALA A 28 -41.61 -15.82 23.10
N PRO A 29 -41.56 -17.16 22.99
CA PRO A 29 -40.68 -17.97 22.15
C PRO A 29 -41.38 -18.59 20.93
N ALA A 30 -40.67 -18.79 19.81
CA ALA A 30 -40.85 -19.90 18.86
C ALA A 30 -40.00 -19.69 17.59
N ALA A 31 -39.15 -20.67 17.26
CA ALA A 31 -38.86 -20.97 15.86
C ALA A 31 -40.10 -21.70 15.30
N PRO A 32 -40.62 -21.31 14.13
CA PRO A 32 -40.01 -21.74 12.87
C PRO A 32 -39.87 -20.60 11.86
N VAL A 33 -38.92 -20.75 10.96
CA VAL A 33 -38.68 -19.87 9.81
C VAL A 33 -39.91 -19.88 8.89
N PRO A 34 -40.46 -18.72 8.48
CA PRO A 34 -41.25 -18.63 7.28
C PRO A 34 -40.34 -18.18 6.14
N GLU A 35 -40.14 -19.11 5.20
CA GLU A 35 -39.68 -18.84 3.85
C GLU A 35 -40.50 -17.69 3.26
N THR A 36 -39.82 -16.62 2.84
CA THR A 36 -40.42 -15.58 2.00
C THR A 36 -39.77 -15.62 0.62
N PRO A 37 -40.57 -15.40 -0.43
CA PRO A 37 -40.36 -16.01 -1.73
C PRO A 37 -39.17 -15.40 -2.47
N THR A 38 -38.39 -16.28 -3.09
CA THR A 38 -37.52 -16.00 -4.21
C THR A 38 -38.24 -15.11 -5.23
N GLU A 39 -37.84 -13.85 -5.28
CA GLU A 39 -38.16 -12.96 -6.39
C GLU A 39 -37.26 -13.36 -7.56
N GLU A 40 -37.86 -14.12 -8.47
CA GLU A 40 -37.33 -14.53 -9.76
C GLU A 40 -37.05 -13.28 -10.62
N VAL A 41 -35.84 -12.75 -10.50
CA VAL A 41 -35.31 -11.81 -11.49
C VAL A 41 -34.74 -12.63 -12.62
N ALA A 42 -35.48 -12.66 -13.72
CA ALA A 42 -35.11 -13.30 -14.98
C ALA A 42 -33.65 -13.01 -15.35
N VAL A 43 -32.84 -14.06 -15.37
CA VAL A 43 -31.49 -14.06 -15.91
C VAL A 43 -31.62 -13.94 -17.43
N PRO A 44 -31.11 -12.88 -18.08
CA PRO A 44 -30.91 -12.96 -19.51
C PRO A 44 -29.76 -13.95 -19.74
N GLU A 45 -30.06 -15.06 -20.39
CA GLU A 45 -29.06 -15.98 -20.94
C GLU A 45 -28.28 -15.24 -22.03
N ILE A 46 -27.13 -14.68 -21.64
CA ILE A 46 -26.16 -14.12 -22.58
C ILE A 46 -25.22 -15.27 -22.93
N ALA A 47 -25.30 -15.70 -24.19
CA ALA A 47 -24.45 -16.71 -24.80
C ALA A 47 -22.95 -16.46 -24.49
N PRO A 48 -22.11 -17.51 -24.41
CA PRO A 48 -20.67 -17.33 -24.30
C PRO A 48 -20.16 -16.76 -25.62
N VAL A 49 -20.00 -15.43 -25.67
CA VAL A 49 -19.20 -14.79 -26.71
C VAL A 49 -17.75 -15.07 -26.39
N GLU A 50 -17.13 -15.79 -27.32
CA GLU A 50 -15.75 -16.23 -27.31
C GLU A 50 -14.79 -15.09 -26.97
N ASP A 51 -13.84 -15.44 -26.11
CA ASP A 51 -12.63 -14.73 -25.76
C ASP A 51 -11.98 -14.07 -27.00
N PRO A 52 -11.97 -12.72 -27.12
CA PRO A 52 -10.89 -12.10 -27.82
C PRO A 52 -9.74 -12.04 -26.81
N ALA A 53 -8.82 -13.00 -26.94
CA ALA A 53 -7.51 -12.95 -26.33
C ALA A 53 -6.99 -11.50 -26.42
N ALA A 54 -7.07 -10.77 -25.32
CA ALA A 54 -6.53 -9.44 -25.20
C ALA A 54 -5.02 -9.62 -25.12
N THR A 55 -4.38 -9.70 -26.29
CA THR A 55 -2.98 -9.33 -26.44
C THR A 55 -2.79 -8.00 -25.70
N PRO A 56 -1.86 -7.89 -24.74
CA PRO A 56 -1.45 -6.60 -24.22
C PRO A 56 -0.74 -5.88 -25.36
N GLY A 57 -1.50 -5.18 -26.19
CA GLY A 57 -0.96 -4.22 -27.12
C GLY A 57 -0.36 -3.09 -26.28
N VAL A 58 0.96 -3.08 -26.15
CA VAL A 58 1.70 -1.90 -25.69
C VAL A 58 1.18 -0.73 -26.52
N LYS A 59 0.51 0.23 -25.85
CA LYS A 59 0.06 1.45 -26.52
C LYS A 59 1.32 2.15 -27.05
N PRO A 60 1.41 2.48 -28.35
CA PRO A 60 2.63 3.02 -28.96
C PRO A 60 3.07 4.39 -28.40
N GLY A 61 2.32 5.00 -27.47
CA GLY A 61 2.74 6.22 -26.76
C GLY A 61 3.48 5.98 -25.44
N HIS A 62 3.49 4.76 -24.88
CA HIS A 62 4.15 4.52 -23.60
C HIS A 62 5.67 4.54 -23.72
N GLU A 63 6.23 3.98 -24.81
CA GLU A 63 7.68 3.98 -25.05
C GLU A 63 8.24 5.39 -25.31
N GLU A 64 7.49 6.24 -26.02
CA GLU A 64 7.89 7.64 -26.26
C GLU A 64 7.94 8.45 -24.95
N LEU A 65 6.95 8.27 -24.07
CA LEU A 65 6.91 8.93 -22.76
C LEU A 65 8.03 8.45 -21.83
N GLU A 66 8.37 7.15 -21.84
CA GLU A 66 9.52 6.62 -21.09
C GLU A 66 10.85 7.19 -21.62
N GLY A 67 10.97 7.37 -22.94
CA GLY A 67 12.11 8.05 -23.56
C GLY A 67 12.27 9.50 -23.08
N ILE A 68 11.18 10.27 -23.11
CA ILE A 68 11.16 11.67 -22.64
C ILE A 68 11.50 11.74 -21.15
N LYS A 69 10.95 10.85 -20.33
CA LYS A 69 11.25 10.78 -18.89
C LYS A 69 12.73 10.54 -18.65
N LYS A 70 13.34 9.59 -19.38
CA LYS A 70 14.77 9.29 -19.24
C LYS A 70 15.63 10.49 -19.63
N GLU A 71 15.32 11.14 -20.75
CA GLU A 71 16.04 12.34 -21.21
C GLU A 71 15.96 13.47 -20.17
N ALA A 72 14.77 13.75 -19.63
CA ALA A 72 14.59 14.75 -18.59
C ALA A 72 15.37 14.43 -17.30
N LEU A 73 15.50 13.15 -16.93
CA LEU A 73 16.27 12.73 -15.75
C LEU A 73 17.78 12.89 -15.95
N GLU A 74 18.29 12.60 -17.14
CA GLU A 74 19.70 12.84 -17.50
C GLU A 74 20.04 14.33 -17.44
N GLU A 75 19.13 15.20 -17.89
CA GLU A 75 19.29 16.65 -17.75
C GLU A 75 19.12 17.14 -16.30
N LEU A 76 18.25 16.51 -15.52
CA LEU A 76 17.99 16.88 -14.13
C LEU A 76 19.19 16.57 -13.23
N LYS A 77 19.89 15.44 -13.43
CA LYS A 77 21.04 15.00 -12.60
C LYS A 77 22.04 16.12 -12.28
N PRO A 78 22.64 16.83 -13.27
CA PRO A 78 23.58 17.92 -13.01
C PRO A 78 22.93 19.21 -12.49
N LEU A 79 21.61 19.33 -12.56
CA LEU A 79 20.88 20.49 -12.05
C LEU A 79 20.52 20.35 -10.58
N VAL A 80 20.34 19.12 -10.05
CA VAL A 80 19.98 18.88 -8.64
C VAL A 80 20.92 19.58 -7.66
N ASP A 81 22.23 19.59 -7.95
CA ASP A 81 23.22 20.28 -7.10
C ASP A 81 23.06 21.80 -7.06
N LYS A 82 22.47 22.36 -8.11
CA LYS A 82 22.24 23.80 -8.27
C LYS A 82 20.91 24.23 -7.66
N LEU A 83 20.03 23.28 -7.32
CA LEU A 83 18.76 23.58 -6.70
C LEU A 83 18.98 24.00 -5.24
N GLU A 84 18.43 25.14 -4.85
CA GLU A 84 18.42 25.62 -3.46
C GLU A 84 17.17 25.09 -2.73
N LEU A 85 17.08 23.77 -2.61
CA LEU A 85 15.99 23.07 -1.94
C LEU A 85 16.42 22.58 -0.55
N PRO A 86 15.46 22.41 0.38
CA PRO A 86 15.74 21.77 1.67
C PRO A 86 16.27 20.34 1.45
N PRO A 87 17.06 19.80 2.40
CA PRO A 87 17.63 18.44 2.29
C PRO A 87 16.58 17.36 2.06
N GLU A 88 15.39 17.52 2.64
CA GLU A 88 14.25 16.60 2.48
C GLU A 88 13.82 16.47 1.01
N GLU A 89 13.53 17.60 0.35
CA GLU A 89 13.12 17.60 -1.05
C GLU A 89 14.26 17.19 -1.99
N LYS A 90 15.50 17.59 -1.67
CA LYS A 90 16.68 17.14 -2.43
C LYS A 90 16.83 15.62 -2.37
N PHE A 91 16.63 15.03 -1.20
CA PHE A 91 16.67 13.59 -1.03
C PHE A 91 15.61 12.89 -1.88
N ASP A 92 14.36 13.37 -1.86
CA ASP A 92 13.27 12.79 -2.64
C ASP A 92 13.55 12.83 -4.15
N ILE A 93 14.13 13.93 -4.64
CA ILE A 93 14.55 14.05 -6.05
C ILE A 93 15.67 13.06 -6.38
N LEU A 94 16.69 12.96 -5.51
CA LEU A 94 17.79 12.00 -5.71
C LEU A 94 17.27 10.55 -5.74
N LEU A 95 16.36 10.21 -4.84
CA LEU A 95 15.75 8.89 -4.76
C LEU A 95 14.89 8.57 -5.99
N LEU A 96 14.16 9.56 -6.53
CA LEU A 96 13.42 9.42 -7.78
C LEU A 96 14.34 9.12 -8.96
N ILE A 97 15.47 9.83 -9.05
CA ILE A 97 16.45 9.62 -10.12
C ILE A 97 17.05 8.21 -9.99
N ILE A 98 17.53 7.83 -8.81
CA ILE A 98 18.10 6.49 -8.53
C ILE A 98 17.15 5.39 -9.02
N ARG A 99 15.87 5.44 -8.62
CA ARG A 99 14.86 4.43 -8.99
C ARG A 99 14.49 4.42 -10.47
N SER A 100 14.74 5.52 -11.17
CA SER A 100 14.38 5.64 -12.60
C SER A 100 15.55 5.38 -13.53
N THR A 101 16.78 5.62 -13.08
CA THR A 101 18.01 5.47 -13.89
C THR A 101 18.87 4.30 -13.46
N ASP A 102 18.55 3.63 -12.35
CA ASP A 102 19.35 2.55 -11.76
C ASP A 102 20.82 2.97 -11.50
N ASP A 103 21.03 4.23 -11.10
CA ASP A 103 22.37 4.77 -10.89
C ASP A 103 22.81 4.63 -9.42
N GLU A 104 23.65 3.63 -9.16
CA GLU A 104 24.22 3.35 -7.84
C GLU A 104 25.13 4.48 -7.32
N GLU A 105 25.77 5.25 -8.21
CA GLU A 105 26.68 6.33 -7.80
C GLU A 105 25.93 7.43 -7.03
N LEU A 106 24.64 7.63 -7.36
CA LEU A 106 23.78 8.59 -6.67
C LEU A 106 23.37 8.13 -5.27
N VAL A 107 23.45 6.85 -4.93
CA VAL A 107 23.05 6.32 -3.62
C VAL A 107 23.90 6.93 -2.50
N ASN A 108 25.21 7.06 -2.72
CA ASN A 108 26.11 7.71 -1.77
C ASN A 108 25.73 9.18 -1.54
N LYS A 109 25.38 9.88 -2.63
CA LYS A 109 24.95 11.28 -2.56
C LYS A 109 23.62 11.44 -1.82
N ALA A 110 22.65 10.57 -2.11
CA ALA A 110 21.38 10.52 -1.40
C ALA A 110 21.59 10.24 0.09
N HIS A 111 22.53 9.37 0.45
CA HIS A 111 22.90 9.14 1.85
C HIS A 111 23.44 10.40 2.52
N THR A 112 24.39 11.10 1.90
CA THR A 112 24.89 12.37 2.45
C THR A 112 23.75 13.36 2.66
N THR A 113 22.88 13.57 1.67
CA THR A 113 21.72 14.47 1.80
C THR A 113 20.74 14.03 2.89
N ALA A 114 20.49 12.72 3.02
CA ALA A 114 19.64 12.19 4.10
C ALA A 114 20.23 12.49 5.49
N THR A 115 21.56 12.52 5.64
CA THR A 115 22.18 12.88 6.92
C THR A 115 22.00 14.36 7.29
N GLU A 116 21.80 15.23 6.29
CA GLU A 116 21.55 16.66 6.46
C GLU A 116 20.09 17.00 6.82
N ILE A 117 19.18 16.03 6.71
CA ILE A 117 17.77 16.20 7.13
C ILE A 117 17.72 16.45 8.64
N VAL A 118 17.02 17.52 9.04
CA VAL A 118 16.91 17.97 10.44
C VAL A 118 15.84 17.19 11.20
N ASP A 119 14.71 16.90 10.56
CA ASP A 119 13.64 16.12 11.18
C ASP A 119 14.04 14.64 11.31
N GLU A 120 14.10 14.14 12.55
CA GLU A 120 14.57 12.78 12.83
C GLU A 120 13.67 11.70 12.22
N THR A 121 12.37 11.95 12.09
CA THR A 121 11.42 11.00 11.50
C THR A 121 11.65 10.91 10.00
N ARG A 122 11.77 12.05 9.33
CA ARG A 122 12.10 12.13 7.90
C ARG A 122 13.48 11.55 7.61
N LYS A 123 14.46 11.82 8.46
CA LYS A 123 15.80 11.26 8.35
C LYS A 123 15.81 9.74 8.49
N ALA A 124 15.10 9.19 9.48
CA ALA A 124 14.98 7.75 9.64
C ALA A 124 14.33 7.10 8.41
N GLN A 125 13.29 7.73 7.85
CA GLN A 125 12.63 7.26 6.64
C GLN A 125 13.59 7.30 5.43
N ALA A 126 14.30 8.41 5.24
CA ALA A 126 15.28 8.56 4.17
C ALA A 126 16.39 7.50 4.24
N LEU A 127 16.93 7.25 5.45
CA LEU A 127 17.94 6.21 5.68
C LEU A 127 17.38 4.81 5.41
N LEU A 128 16.13 4.53 5.79
CA LEU A 128 15.49 3.26 5.46
C LEU A 128 15.34 3.07 3.96
N ASP A 129 14.96 4.12 3.24
CA ASP A 129 14.82 4.05 1.79
C ASP A 129 16.17 3.87 1.10
N ILE A 130 17.25 4.49 1.59
CA ILE A 130 18.61 4.22 1.11
C ILE A 130 18.99 2.75 1.30
N ILE A 131 18.71 2.16 2.47
CA ILE A 131 18.99 0.75 2.73
C ILE A 131 18.27 -0.14 1.70
N LYS A 132 17.00 0.15 1.41
CA LYS A 132 16.24 -0.61 0.40
C LYS A 132 16.85 -0.48 -1.00
N GLU A 133 17.31 0.71 -1.39
CA GLU A 133 17.98 0.89 -2.68
C GLU A 133 19.30 0.12 -2.73
N VAL A 134 20.10 0.16 -1.66
CA VAL A 134 21.35 -0.63 -1.57
C VAL A 134 21.06 -2.13 -1.68
N ASP A 135 20.07 -2.63 -0.94
CA ASP A 135 19.66 -4.03 -1.01
C ASP A 135 19.16 -4.40 -2.42
N TYR A 136 18.43 -3.51 -3.08
CA TYR A 136 18.00 -3.72 -4.47
C TYR A 136 19.20 -3.86 -5.41
N PHE A 137 20.17 -2.95 -5.35
CA PHE A 137 21.37 -3.02 -6.19
C PHE A 137 22.26 -4.23 -5.86
N ALA A 138 22.38 -4.60 -4.59
CA ALA A 138 23.17 -5.74 -4.16
C ALA A 138 22.59 -7.11 -4.59
N ASN A 139 21.27 -7.17 -4.81
CA ASN A 139 20.55 -8.40 -5.18
C ASN A 139 20.04 -8.42 -6.63
N LYS A 140 20.45 -7.45 -7.45
CA LYS A 140 20.11 -7.34 -8.88
C LYS A 140 20.86 -8.36 -9.73
#